data_AF-X1R3T3-F1
#
_entry.id   AF-X1R3T3-F1
#
_cell.length_a   1.000
_cell.length_b   1.000
_cell.length_c   1.000
_cell.angle_alpha   90.00
_cell.angle_beta   90.00
_cell.angle_gamma   90.00
#
_symmetry.space_group_name_H-M   'P 1'
#
loop_
_entity.id
_entity.type
_entity.pdbx_description
1 polymer ?
#
loop_
_entity_poly.entity_id
_entity_poly.type
_entity_poly.pdbx_seq_one_letter_code
_entity_poly.pdbx_strand_id
1 'polypeptide(L)' 'MKFNYQARTKEGETQTGTVEAGSREAAIETLQRHDLVVIYIINQSC' A
#
# COMPACT_ATOMS: atom_id res chain seq x y z
N MET A 1 -3.59 3.77 11.98
CA MET A 1 -2.63 2.65 12.05
C MET A 1 -1.68 2.78 10.87
N LYS A 2 -0.41 2.43 11.03
CA LYS A 2 0.57 2.51 9.95
C LYS A 2 0.69 1.15 9.28
N PHE A 3 0.51 1.11 7.97
CA PHE A 3 0.65 -0.10 7.16
C PHE A 3 1.79 0.08 6.19
N ASN A 4 2.71 -0.89 6.14
CA ASN A 4 3.71 -0.90 5.08
C ASN A 4 3.08 -1.51 3.84
N TYR A 5 3.18 -0.82 2.71
CA TYR A 5 2.70 -1.29 1.43
C TYR A 5 3.87 -1.49 0.47
N GLN A 6 3.75 -2.53 -0.34
CA GLN A 6 4.54 -2.70 -1.54
C GLN A 6 3.58 -2.65 -2.72
N ALA A 7 3.78 -1.66 -3.60
CA ALA A 7 3.00 -1.48 -4.82
C ALA A 7 3.94 -1.40 -6.04
N ARG A 8 3.39 -1.68 -7.22
CA ARG A 8 4.09 -1.55 -8.49
C ARG A 8 3.44 -0.49 -9.35
N THR A 9 4.23 0.35 -10.00
CA THR A 9 3.74 1.24 -11.05
C THR A 9 3.57 0.46 -12.35
N LYS A 10 2.77 0.99 -13.27
CA LYS A 10 2.62 0.42 -14.63
C LYS A 10 3.95 0.41 -15.40
N GLU A 11 4.91 1.22 -14.98
CA GLU A 11 6.27 1.33 -15.52
C GLU A 11 7.19 0.20 -15.02
N GLY A 12 6.70 -0.62 -14.08
CA GLY A 12 7.42 -1.77 -13.56
C GLY A 12 8.26 -1.45 -12.32
N GLU A 13 8.28 -0.20 -11.86
CA GLU A 13 8.96 0.22 -10.65
C GLU A 13 8.20 -0.24 -9.41
N THR A 14 8.96 -0.77 -8.45
CA THR A 14 8.40 -1.20 -7.17
C THR A 14 8.53 -0.06 -6.19
N GLN A 15 7.40 0.46 -5.73
CA GLN A 15 7.32 1.47 -4.69
C GLN A 15 6.93 0.83 -3.36
N THR A 16 7.75 1.08 -2.35
CA THR A 16 7.48 0.67 -0.98
C THR A 16 7.39 1.90 -0.10
N GLY A 17 6.38 1.93 0.77
CA GLY A 17 6.18 3.03 1.69
C GLY A 17 5.31 2.64 2.86
N THR A 18 4.98 3.63 3.68
CA THR A 18 4.08 3.46 4.81
C THR A 18 2.86 4.33 4.57
N VAL A 19 1.67 3.75 4.63
CA VAL A 19 0.39 4.45 4.51
C VAL A 19 -0.34 4.43 5.85
N GLU A 20 -0.88 5.57 6.24
CA GLU A 20 -1.69 5.68 7.45
C GLU A 20 -3.15 5.49 7.09
N ALA A 21 -3.75 4.43 7.64
CA ALA A 21 -5.16 4.14 7.41
C ALA A 21 -5.83 3.63 8.69
N GLY A 22 -7.16 3.69 8.70
CA GLY A 22 -7.99 3.09 9.76
C GLY A 22 -8.08 1.57 9.66
N SER A 23 -7.84 0.98 8.48
CA SER A 23 -7.94 -0.46 8.21
C SER A 23 -7.16 -0.83 6.96
N ARG A 24 -6.89 -2.13 6.76
CA ARG A 24 -6.20 -2.64 5.57
C ARG A 24 -6.94 -2.25 4.29
N GLU A 25 -8.26 -2.38 4.26
CA GLU A 25 -9.10 -2.04 3.10
C GLU A 25 -9.00 -0.55 2.75
N ALA A 26 -9.06 0.34 3.75
CA ALA A 26 -8.90 1.78 3.54
C ALA A 26 -7.50 2.16 3.01
N ALA A 27 -6.46 1.43 3.43
CA ALA A 27 -5.11 1.57 2.87
C ALA A 27 -5.07 1.16 1.39
N ILE A 28 -5.68 0.02 1.05
CA ILE A 28 -5.76 -0.47 -0.34
C ILE A 28 -6.50 0.54 -1.21
N GLU A 29 -7.66 1.02 -0.79
CA GLU A 29 -8.47 1.97 -1.56
C GLU A 29 -7.70 3.27 -1.83
N THR A 30 -6.98 3.76 -0.81
CA THR A 30 -6.15 4.98 -0.93
C THR A 30 -5.00 4.79 -1.92
N LEU A 31 -4.39 3.61 -1.95
CA LEU A 31 -3.30 3.28 -2.88
C LEU A 31 -3.82 3.05 -4.30
N GLN A 32 -4.94 2.36 -4.45
CA GLN A 32 -5.59 2.13 -5.75
C GLN A 32 -6.05 3.44 -6.40
N ARG A 33 -6.54 4.40 -5.60
CA ARG A 33 -6.88 5.75 -6.08
C ARG A 33 -5.69 6.53 -6.63
N HIS A 34 -4.46 6.15 -6.28
CA HIS A 34 -3.24 6.73 -6.82
C HIS A 34 -2.66 5.95 -8.02
N ASP A 35 -3.47 5.11 -8.68
CA ASP A 35 -3.04 4.26 -9.81
C ASP A 35 -1.89 3.28 -9.46
N LEU A 36 -1.66 3.04 -8.16
CA LEU A 36 -0.65 2.11 -7.68
C LEU A 36 -1.22 0.69 -7.63
N VAL A 37 -0.52 -0.25 -8.24
CA VAL A 37 -0.90 -1.67 -8.19
C VAL A 37 -0.36 -2.26 -6.90
N VAL A 38 -1.20 -2.36 -5.88
CA VAL A 38 -0.81 -2.92 -4.58
C VAL A 38 -0.48 -4.41 -4.72
N ILE A 39 0.75 -4.80 -4.40
CA ILE A 39 1.21 -6.20 -4.43
C ILE A 39 0.88 -6.87 -3.09
N TYR A 40 1.30 -6.26 -1.99
CA TYR A 40 0.91 -6.69 -0.64
C TYR A 40 0.98 -5.54 0.36
N ILE A 41 0.21 -5.70 1.43
CA ILE A 41 0.23 -4.81 2.58
C ILE A 41 0.56 -5.64 3.81
N ILE A 42 1.56 -5.21 4.56
CA ILE A 42 1.96 -5.83 5.82
C ILE A 42 1.50 -4.91 6.95
N ASN A 43 0.78 -5.49 7.91
CA ASN A 43 0.62 -4.85 9.20
C ASN A 43 1.92 -5.12 9.98
N GLN A 44 2.60 -4.08 10.46
CA GLN A 44 3.72 -4.28 11.39
C GLN A 44 3.13 -4.73 12.73
N SER A 45 2.91 -6.02 12.86
CA SER A 45 2.71 -6.71 14.12
C SER A 45 3.80 -7.77 14.13
N CYS A 46 4.90 -7.45 14.82
CA CYS A 46 6.01 -8.37 15.08
C CYS A 46 5.47 -9.60 15.82
#